data_AF-A0A821M9H3-F1
#
_entry.id   AF-A0A821M9H3-F1
#
_cell.length_a   1.000
_cell.length_b   1.000
_cell.length_c   1.000
_cell.angle_alpha   90.00
_cell.angle_beta   90.00
_cell.angle_gamma   90.00
#
_symmetry.space_group_name_H-M   'P 1'
#
loop_
_entity.id
_entity.type
_entity.pdbx_description
1 polymer ?
#
loop_
_entity_poly.entity_id
_entity_poly.type
_entity_poly.pdbx_seq_one_letter_code
_entity_poly.pdbx_strand_id
1 'polypeptide(L)'
;MEKIIGLNFNEIKLKRVDKVLPLSAVNKSVNINDCKVSVDPLLLFQRITVSKKFESNLQEYLQYELSPYPTSLFDSNGMRKTTKATLYDNMIPVDIELDENNVTYIIDGGFLLHRVVWSKDDTFSIILDKYIQYLQTHYGSEIVVVFDGYSDNSKNIKAMEQQRRTAALSKSYEVCFDETMIVPISQEKFLSNRCNKTKFIYMLVEKLKTIDITTKQARDDADVLIIETAIALSEHQKTAVIIGEDIDLLVILIGRTQSHQQEIFL
;
A
#
# COMPACT_ATOMS: atom_id res chain seq x y z
N MET A 1 31.22 4.22 2.48
CA MET A 1 29.85 4.43 1.98
C MET A 1 29.78 5.40 0.79
N GLU A 2 30.72 6.35 0.67
CA GLU A 2 30.74 7.35 -0.42
C GLU A 2 30.73 6.78 -1.86
N LYS A 3 31.25 5.56 -2.09
CA LYS A 3 31.34 4.96 -3.43
C LYS A 3 30.02 4.46 -4.03
N ILE A 4 28.92 4.52 -3.28
CA ILE A 4 27.61 3.98 -3.69
C ILE A 4 26.58 5.12 -3.89
N ILE A 5 26.91 6.34 -3.46
CA ILE A 5 26.00 7.49 -3.52
C ILE A 5 25.85 7.92 -4.99
N GLY A 6 24.61 7.97 -5.48
CA GLY A 6 24.26 8.42 -6.83
C GLY A 6 24.33 7.37 -7.94
N LEU A 7 24.60 6.10 -7.62
CA LEU A 7 24.58 5.00 -8.59
C LEU A 7 23.26 4.22 -8.54
N ASN A 8 22.76 3.81 -9.70
CA ASN A 8 21.60 2.92 -9.77
C ASN A 8 21.96 1.52 -9.22
N PHE A 9 20.99 0.84 -8.61
CA PHE A 9 21.22 -0.45 -7.94
C PHE A 9 21.92 -1.49 -8.84
N ASN A 10 21.57 -1.51 -10.13
CA ASN A 10 22.09 -2.45 -11.12
C ASN A 10 23.57 -2.19 -11.49
N GLU A 11 24.08 -0.99 -11.20
CA GLU A 11 25.44 -0.55 -11.51
C GLU A 11 26.42 -0.80 -10.35
N ILE A 12 25.89 -1.12 -9.16
CA ILE A 12 26.67 -1.37 -7.95
C ILE A 12 27.36 -2.74 -8.06
N LYS A 13 28.68 -2.73 -8.33
CA LYS A 13 29.52 -3.92 -8.29
C LYS A 13 30.33 -3.98 -6.99
N LEU A 14 29.85 -4.77 -6.03
CA LEU A 14 30.57 -5.03 -4.77
C LEU A 14 31.68 -6.07 -4.96
N LYS A 15 32.81 -5.90 -4.25
CA LYS A 15 33.83 -6.95 -4.15
C LYS A 15 33.30 -8.09 -3.30
N ARG A 16 33.83 -9.31 -3.49
CA ARG A 16 33.37 -10.52 -2.77
C ARG A 16 33.49 -10.39 -1.24
N VAL A 17 34.48 -9.63 -0.76
CA VAL A 17 34.68 -9.33 0.67
C VAL A 17 33.63 -8.38 1.25
N ASP A 18 33.02 -7.56 0.39
CA ASP A 18 31.99 -6.58 0.75
C ASP A 18 30.57 -7.14 0.49
N LYS A 19 30.47 -8.39 0.02
CA LYS A 19 29.20 -9.09 -0.19
C LYS A 19 28.87 -9.91 1.05
N VAL A 20 27.68 -9.70 1.58
CA VAL A 20 27.10 -10.60 2.59
C VAL A 20 26.87 -11.96 1.92
N LEU A 21 27.51 -13.00 2.44
CA LEU A 21 27.30 -14.36 1.96
C LEU A 21 26.01 -14.93 2.57
N PRO A 22 25.22 -15.70 1.79
CA PRO A 22 24.07 -16.38 2.35
C PRO A 22 24.54 -17.41 3.39
N LEU A 23 23.74 -17.61 4.44
CA LEU A 23 24.03 -18.58 5.51
C LEU A 23 24.24 -20.01 4.99
N SER A 24 23.65 -20.35 3.85
CA SER A 24 23.86 -21.64 3.16
C SER A 24 25.30 -21.85 2.68
N ALA A 25 26.10 -20.78 2.58
CA ALA A 25 27.52 -20.82 2.23
C ALA A 25 28.45 -20.95 3.47
N VAL A 26 27.90 -20.96 4.69
CA VAL A 26 28.66 -21.18 5.93
C VAL A 26 29.02 -22.66 6.07
N ASN A 27 30.13 -22.96 6.75
CA ASN A 27 30.63 -24.32 6.97
C ASN A 27 29.53 -25.27 7.50
N LYS A 28 29.20 -26.30 6.73
CA LYS A 28 28.18 -27.31 7.05
C LYS A 28 28.70 -28.47 7.90
N SER A 29 29.84 -28.29 8.56
CA SER A 29 30.44 -29.37 9.35
C SER A 29 31.33 -28.83 10.45
N VAL A 30 31.28 -29.46 11.62
CA VAL A 30 32.10 -29.17 12.79
C VAL A 30 32.83 -30.45 13.20
N ASN A 31 34.11 -30.34 13.57
CA ASN A 31 34.88 -31.47 14.10
C ASN A 31 34.70 -31.51 15.63
N ILE A 32 34.20 -32.64 16.13
CA ILE A 32 34.04 -32.91 17.57
C ILE A 32 34.77 -34.23 17.85
N ASN A 33 35.81 -34.18 18.68
CA ASN A 33 36.61 -35.36 19.06
C ASN A 33 37.04 -36.21 17.84
N ASP A 34 37.64 -35.56 16.83
CA ASP A 34 38.10 -36.15 15.56
C ASP A 34 37.00 -36.74 14.64
N CYS A 35 35.73 -36.61 15.03
CA CYS A 35 34.58 -36.95 14.19
C CYS A 35 34.01 -35.69 13.52
N LYS A 36 33.86 -35.74 12.19
CA LYS A 36 33.24 -34.67 11.42
C LYS A 36 31.72 -34.82 11.44
N VAL A 37 31.04 -33.93 12.16
CA VAL A 37 29.58 -33.91 12.28
C VAL A 37 29.01 -32.94 11.25
N SER A 38 28.00 -33.38 10.49
CA SER A 38 27.27 -32.53 9.56
C SER A 38 26.34 -31.59 10.33
N VAL A 39 26.37 -30.31 9.97
CA VAL A 39 25.55 -29.27 10.59
C VAL A 39 24.82 -28.49 9.50
N ASP A 40 23.51 -28.33 9.68
CA ASP A 40 22.67 -27.46 8.86
C ASP A 40 22.71 -26.03 9.42
N PRO A 41 23.35 -25.08 8.73
CA PRO A 41 23.42 -23.69 9.16
C PRO A 41 22.07 -22.95 9.07
N LEU A 42 21.00 -23.58 8.56
CA LEU A 42 19.66 -23.00 8.57
C LEU A 42 18.90 -23.29 9.89
N LEU A 43 19.25 -24.36 10.59
CA LEU A 43 18.64 -24.71 11.87
C LEU A 43 19.23 -23.87 13.01
N LEU A 44 18.38 -23.21 13.80
CA LEU A 44 18.82 -22.22 14.79
C LEU A 44 19.72 -22.80 15.90
N PHE A 45 19.33 -23.93 16.48
CA PHE A 45 20.13 -24.58 17.53
C PHE A 45 21.49 -25.04 17.01
N GLN A 46 21.53 -25.49 15.77
CA GLN A 46 22.76 -25.87 15.08
C GLN A 46 23.63 -24.64 14.76
N ARG A 47 23.03 -23.50 14.38
CA ARG A 47 23.73 -22.20 14.22
C ARG A 47 24.40 -21.75 15.52
N ILE A 48 23.69 -21.82 16.64
CA ILE A 48 24.23 -21.46 17.96
C ILE A 48 25.38 -22.39 18.32
N THR A 49 25.23 -23.69 18.05
CA THR A 49 26.27 -24.69 18.32
C THR A 49 27.54 -24.46 17.50
N VAL A 50 27.43 -24.09 16.22
CA VAL A 50 28.60 -23.78 15.36
C VAL A 50 29.27 -22.46 15.73
N SER A 51 28.48 -21.46 16.12
CA SER A 51 28.99 -20.11 16.40
C SER A 51 29.61 -19.98 17.79
N LYS A 52 29.28 -20.91 18.70
CA LYS A 52 29.73 -20.91 20.08
C LYS A 52 31.21 -21.28 20.18
N LYS A 53 32.01 -20.34 20.72
CA LYS A 53 33.44 -20.56 20.98
C LYS A 53 33.71 -21.27 22.31
N PHE A 54 32.91 -20.99 23.35
CA PHE A 54 33.04 -21.59 24.69
C PHE A 54 31.67 -21.92 25.29
N GLU A 55 31.64 -22.88 26.22
CA GLU A 55 30.42 -23.31 26.94
C GLU A 55 29.63 -22.13 27.54
N SER A 56 30.35 -21.20 28.16
CA SER A 56 29.80 -20.00 28.81
C SER A 56 29.09 -19.04 27.86
N ASN A 57 29.44 -18.98 26.57
CA ASN A 57 28.77 -18.10 25.60
C ASN A 57 27.36 -18.58 25.22
N LEU A 58 27.01 -19.84 25.52
CA LEU A 58 25.67 -20.34 25.23
C LEU A 58 24.62 -19.55 26.02
N GLN A 59 24.91 -19.23 27.28
CA GLN A 59 24.00 -18.47 28.12
C GLN A 59 23.73 -17.08 27.53
N GLU A 60 24.75 -16.43 26.96
CA GLU A 60 24.63 -15.15 26.27
C GLU A 60 23.80 -15.27 24.98
N TYR A 61 24.01 -16.30 24.15
CA TYR A 61 23.22 -16.51 22.94
C TYR A 61 21.74 -16.83 23.21
N LEU A 62 21.45 -17.48 24.34
CA LEU A 62 20.08 -17.77 24.78
C LEU A 62 19.39 -16.56 25.43
N GLN A 63 20.11 -15.45 25.70
CA GLN A 63 19.47 -14.18 26.10
C GLN A 63 18.79 -13.48 24.92
N TYR A 64 19.24 -13.77 23.70
CA TYR A 64 18.66 -13.22 22.48
C TYR A 64 17.54 -14.11 21.96
N GLU A 65 16.62 -13.48 21.25
CA GLU A 65 15.42 -14.13 20.79
C GLU A 65 15.70 -15.26 19.79
N LEU A 66 15.16 -16.45 20.07
CA LEU A 66 15.39 -17.67 19.29
C LEU A 66 14.29 -17.94 18.24
N SER A 67 13.48 -16.94 17.94
CA SER A 67 12.46 -17.05 16.91
C SER A 67 13.09 -16.88 15.53
N PRO A 68 12.63 -17.62 14.49
CA PRO A 68 13.00 -17.32 13.11
C PRO A 68 12.52 -15.94 12.64
N TYR A 69 11.58 -15.32 13.36
CA TYR A 69 11.05 -13.98 13.09
C TYR A 69 11.15 -13.10 14.35
N PRO A 70 11.61 -11.85 14.26
CA PRO A 70 11.70 -11.00 15.44
C PRO A 70 10.32 -10.84 16.12
N THR A 71 10.16 -11.23 17.39
CA THR A 71 8.94 -11.05 18.18
C THR A 71 8.61 -9.59 18.38
N SER A 72 9.59 -8.70 18.21
CA SER A 72 9.36 -7.25 18.09
C SER A 72 8.40 -6.89 16.96
N LEU A 73 8.25 -7.73 15.93
CA LEU A 73 7.24 -7.58 14.88
C LEU A 73 5.85 -8.06 15.31
N PHE A 74 5.69 -8.65 16.50
CA PHE A 74 4.44 -9.23 16.96
C PHE A 74 4.00 -8.66 18.32
N ASP A 75 2.69 -8.64 18.56
CA ASP A 75 2.03 -8.39 19.83
C ASP A 75 1.15 -9.60 20.19
N SER A 76 0.40 -9.52 21.30
CA SER A 76 -0.49 -10.61 21.75
C SER A 76 -1.59 -10.97 20.73
N ASN A 77 -1.85 -10.10 19.76
CA ASN A 77 -2.93 -10.20 18.78
C ASN A 77 -2.42 -10.44 17.34
N GLY A 78 -1.10 -10.68 17.16
CA GLY A 78 -0.48 -11.01 15.88
C GLY A 78 0.63 -10.03 15.47
N MET A 79 0.84 -9.82 14.17
CA MET A 79 1.87 -8.89 13.69
C MET A 79 1.51 -7.44 14.08
N ARG A 80 2.46 -6.70 14.65
CA ARG A 80 2.34 -5.29 15.04
C ARG A 80 2.00 -4.45 13.82
N LYS A 81 1.15 -3.44 14.02
CA LYS A 81 0.89 -2.44 12.99
C LYS A 81 2.14 -1.59 12.78
N THR A 82 2.50 -1.43 11.51
CA THR A 82 3.52 -0.48 11.07
C THR A 82 2.96 0.94 11.10
N THR A 83 3.74 1.90 11.61
CA THR A 83 3.42 3.34 11.59
C THR A 83 3.78 3.96 10.24
N LYS A 84 3.29 3.40 9.13
CA LYS A 84 3.74 3.78 7.77
C LYS A 84 3.62 5.29 7.49
N ALA A 85 2.60 5.94 8.06
CA ALA A 85 2.37 7.37 7.91
C ALA A 85 3.55 8.25 8.36
N THR A 86 4.41 7.80 9.28
CA THR A 86 5.60 8.57 9.71
C THR A 86 6.65 8.71 8.61
N LEU A 87 6.52 7.99 7.50
CA LEU A 87 7.37 8.20 6.33
C LEU A 87 7.11 9.56 5.67
N TYR A 88 5.90 10.12 5.77
CA TYR A 88 5.61 11.47 5.27
C TYR A 88 6.46 12.53 5.97
N ASP A 89 6.78 12.37 7.25
CA ASP A 89 7.63 13.30 8.02
C ASP A 89 9.06 13.42 7.45
N ASN A 90 9.48 12.44 6.64
CA ASN A 90 10.80 12.43 5.99
C ASN A 90 10.78 13.07 4.59
N MET A 91 9.61 13.49 4.10
CA MET A 91 9.44 14.08 2.77
C MET A 91 9.41 15.60 2.85
N ILE A 92 9.91 16.24 1.80
CA ILE A 92 9.90 17.70 1.66
C ILE A 92 8.83 18.04 0.61
N PRO A 93 7.79 18.81 0.97
CA PRO A 93 6.79 19.26 0.01
C PRO A 93 7.45 20.18 -1.02
N VAL A 94 6.95 20.13 -2.25
CA VAL A 94 7.39 21.03 -3.32
C VAL A 94 6.20 21.86 -3.77
N ASP A 95 6.36 23.18 -3.69
CA ASP A 95 5.37 24.12 -4.23
C ASP A 95 5.68 24.35 -5.71
N ILE A 96 4.85 23.80 -6.59
CA ILE A 96 4.99 23.94 -8.04
C ILE A 96 3.68 24.48 -8.59
N GLU A 97 3.76 25.55 -9.39
CA GLU A 97 2.65 26.00 -10.21
C GLU A 97 2.53 25.06 -11.42
N LEU A 98 1.41 24.35 -11.51
CA LEU A 98 1.13 23.46 -12.62
C LEU A 98 0.32 24.21 -13.70
N ASP A 99 0.62 23.96 -14.97
CA ASP A 99 -0.21 24.46 -16.07
C ASP A 99 -1.52 23.67 -16.12
N GLU A 100 -2.62 24.30 -15.72
CA GLU A 100 -3.96 23.71 -15.66
C GLU A 100 -4.42 23.08 -17.00
N ASN A 101 -3.82 23.49 -18.13
CA ASN A 101 -4.17 22.96 -19.46
C ASN A 101 -3.44 21.67 -19.82
N ASN A 102 -2.41 21.27 -19.07
CA ASN A 102 -1.57 20.10 -19.36
C ASN A 102 -1.47 19.13 -18.18
N VAL A 103 -2.41 19.20 -17.23
CA VAL A 103 -2.45 18.33 -16.07
C VAL A 103 -3.58 17.32 -16.21
N THR A 104 -3.31 16.08 -15.82
CA THR A 104 -4.33 15.07 -15.59
C THR A 104 -4.30 14.64 -14.13
N TYR A 105 -5.45 14.67 -13.47
CA TYR A 105 -5.59 14.27 -12.07
C TYR A 105 -6.03 12.81 -11.99
N ILE A 106 -5.21 11.99 -11.34
CA ILE A 106 -5.48 10.57 -11.05
C ILE A 106 -5.87 10.46 -9.59
N ILE A 107 -7.14 10.20 -9.34
CA ILE A 107 -7.73 10.26 -7.99
C ILE A 107 -7.95 8.86 -7.47
N ASP A 108 -7.42 8.58 -6.27
CA ASP A 108 -7.77 7.39 -5.51
C ASP A 108 -9.26 7.43 -5.12
N GLY A 109 -10.01 6.45 -5.62
CA GLY A 109 -11.42 6.28 -5.30
C GLY A 109 -11.66 5.97 -3.83
N GLY A 110 -10.72 5.30 -3.15
CA GLY A 110 -10.75 5.07 -1.72
C GLY A 110 -10.75 6.39 -0.94
N PHE A 111 -9.75 7.23 -1.21
CA PHE A 111 -9.69 8.62 -0.74
C PHE A 111 -10.97 9.41 -1.01
N LEU A 112 -11.43 9.41 -2.26
CA LEU A 112 -12.60 10.20 -2.69
C LEU A 112 -13.84 9.83 -1.87
N LEU A 113 -14.09 8.53 -1.66
CA LEU A 113 -15.24 8.00 -0.91
C LEU A 113 -15.30 8.49 0.54
N HIS A 114 -14.15 8.78 1.15
CA HIS A 114 -14.07 9.27 2.52
C HIS A 114 -14.00 10.80 2.60
N ARG A 115 -13.54 11.45 1.53
CA ARG A 115 -13.36 12.90 1.49
C ARG A 115 -14.68 13.68 1.36
N VAL A 116 -15.65 13.15 0.61
CA VAL A 116 -16.95 13.80 0.41
C VAL A 116 -17.87 13.51 1.60
N VAL A 117 -18.32 14.55 2.30
CA VAL A 117 -19.12 14.43 3.53
C VAL A 117 -20.60 14.24 3.21
N TRP A 118 -21.23 13.24 3.84
CA TRP A 118 -22.65 12.94 3.68
C TRP A 118 -23.48 13.59 4.80
N SER A 119 -24.51 14.36 4.44
CA SER A 119 -25.47 14.91 5.40
C SER A 119 -26.60 13.90 5.66
N LYS A 120 -27.21 13.95 6.85
CA LYS A 120 -28.26 12.99 7.26
C LYS A 120 -29.52 13.03 6.41
N ASP A 121 -29.83 14.19 5.84
CA ASP A 121 -31.04 14.41 5.04
C ASP A 121 -30.77 14.32 3.53
N ASP A 122 -29.54 13.98 3.13
CA ASP A 122 -29.23 13.81 1.71
C ASP A 122 -29.79 12.48 1.19
N THR A 123 -30.33 12.54 -0.02
CA THR A 123 -30.59 11.35 -0.83
C THR A 123 -29.29 10.87 -1.48
N PHE A 124 -29.25 9.60 -1.90
CA PHE A 124 -28.10 9.09 -2.66
C PHE A 124 -27.86 9.90 -3.94
N SER A 125 -28.90 10.40 -4.60
CA SER A 125 -28.77 11.31 -5.75
C SER A 125 -28.00 12.58 -5.40
N ILE A 126 -28.38 13.26 -4.32
CA ILE A 126 -27.68 14.46 -3.82
C ILE A 126 -26.23 14.13 -3.47
N ILE A 127 -25.98 12.98 -2.85
CA ILE A 127 -24.62 12.55 -2.52
C ILE A 127 -23.79 12.34 -3.77
N LEU A 128 -24.31 11.64 -4.78
CA LEU A 128 -23.62 11.44 -6.05
C LEU A 128 -23.28 12.78 -6.72
N ASP A 129 -24.19 13.74 -6.68
CA ASP A 129 -23.95 15.09 -7.20
C ASP A 129 -22.88 15.84 -6.39
N LYS A 130 -22.79 15.63 -5.06
CA LYS A 130 -21.69 16.17 -4.24
C LYS A 130 -20.32 15.61 -4.65
N TYR A 131 -20.23 14.33 -5.04
CA TYR A 131 -18.98 13.77 -5.56
C TYR A 131 -18.56 14.43 -6.87
N ILE A 132 -19.52 14.63 -7.79
CA ILE A 132 -19.27 15.33 -9.04
C ILE A 132 -18.79 16.75 -8.78
N GLN A 133 -19.53 17.49 -7.94
CA GLN A 133 -19.20 18.87 -7.61
C GLN A 133 -17.82 18.97 -6.97
N TYR A 134 -17.48 18.05 -6.06
CA TYR A 134 -16.16 17.99 -5.45
C TYR A 134 -15.07 17.82 -6.50
N LEU A 135 -15.23 16.86 -7.42
CA LEU A 135 -14.25 16.61 -8.48
C LEU A 135 -14.05 17.83 -9.39
N GLN A 136 -15.14 18.42 -9.87
CA GLN A 136 -15.08 19.58 -10.77
C GLN A 136 -14.53 20.83 -10.10
N THR A 137 -14.85 21.06 -8.82
CA THR A 137 -14.42 22.26 -8.09
C THR A 137 -12.93 22.21 -7.74
N HIS A 138 -12.40 21.02 -7.42
CA HIS A 138 -11.04 20.88 -6.92
C HIS A 138 -10.00 20.56 -7.99
N TYR A 139 -10.39 19.86 -9.06
CA TYR A 139 -9.43 19.34 -10.04
C TYR A 139 -9.67 19.85 -11.47
N GLY A 140 -10.74 20.61 -11.70
CA GLY A 140 -11.00 21.23 -13.00
C GLY A 140 -11.16 20.21 -14.12
N SER A 141 -10.27 20.25 -15.13
CA SER A 141 -10.37 19.46 -16.36
C SER A 141 -9.34 18.31 -16.46
N GLU A 142 -9.79 17.20 -17.04
CA GLU A 142 -9.11 15.91 -17.20
C GLU A 142 -8.87 15.13 -15.89
N ILE A 143 -9.92 14.40 -15.50
CA ILE A 143 -9.98 13.63 -14.26
C ILE A 143 -10.10 12.15 -14.56
N VAL A 144 -9.28 11.34 -13.90
CA VAL A 144 -9.38 9.88 -13.89
C VAL A 144 -9.55 9.40 -12.46
N VAL A 145 -10.69 8.79 -12.13
CA VAL A 145 -10.94 8.20 -10.81
C VAL A 145 -10.68 6.70 -10.86
N VAL A 146 -9.87 6.18 -9.95
CA VAL A 146 -9.51 4.75 -9.89
C VAL A 146 -10.07 4.12 -8.62
N PHE A 147 -11.02 3.19 -8.75
CA PHE A 147 -11.62 2.50 -7.62
C PHE A 147 -11.00 1.13 -7.36
N ASP A 148 -11.04 0.71 -6.08
CA ASP A 148 -10.77 -0.66 -5.69
C ASP A 148 -11.75 -1.65 -6.35
N GLY A 149 -11.25 -2.86 -6.53
CA GLY A 149 -12.04 -4.03 -6.88
C GLY A 149 -12.50 -4.81 -5.67
N TYR A 150 -13.72 -5.34 -5.79
CA TYR A 150 -14.35 -6.16 -4.75
C TYR A 150 -14.78 -7.51 -5.30
N SER A 151 -14.07 -8.04 -6.31
CA SER A 151 -14.51 -9.19 -7.11
C SER A 151 -14.14 -10.56 -6.54
N ASP A 152 -13.04 -10.70 -5.79
CA ASP A 152 -12.56 -12.02 -5.33
C ASP A 152 -12.54 -12.11 -3.80
N ASN A 153 -13.20 -13.14 -3.25
CA ASN A 153 -13.28 -13.39 -1.80
C ASN A 153 -12.20 -14.37 -1.32
N SER A 154 -11.48 -15.02 -2.24
CA SER A 154 -10.70 -16.22 -1.93
C SER A 154 -9.22 -15.96 -1.68
N LYS A 155 -8.66 -14.82 -2.12
CA LYS A 155 -7.20 -14.61 -2.20
C LYS A 155 -6.72 -13.18 -1.93
N ASN A 156 -7.33 -12.47 -0.99
CA ASN A 156 -6.87 -11.11 -0.69
C ASN A 156 -5.79 -11.12 0.40
N ILE A 157 -4.56 -10.69 0.07
CA ILE A 157 -3.47 -10.49 1.05
C ILE A 157 -3.89 -9.47 2.12
N LYS A 158 -4.79 -8.52 1.78
CA LYS A 158 -5.37 -7.54 2.69
C LYS A 158 -6.62 -8.04 3.45
N ALA A 159 -7.05 -9.30 3.30
CA ALA A 159 -8.27 -9.82 3.94
C ALA A 159 -8.27 -9.68 5.47
N MET A 160 -7.13 -9.95 6.12
CA MET A 160 -7.03 -9.77 7.59
C MET A 160 -7.09 -8.31 8.01
N GLU A 161 -6.46 -7.39 7.28
CA GLU A 161 -6.55 -5.96 7.60
C GLU A 161 -7.96 -5.42 7.35
N GLN A 162 -8.61 -5.87 6.27
CA GLN A 162 -10.01 -5.56 6.01
C GLN A 162 -10.91 -6.09 7.13
N GLN A 163 -10.72 -7.34 7.56
CA GLN A 163 -11.46 -7.91 8.68
C GLN A 163 -11.22 -7.15 10.00
N ARG A 164 -9.98 -6.73 10.28
CA ARG A 164 -9.67 -5.88 11.45
C ARG A 164 -10.41 -4.53 11.37
N ARG A 165 -10.39 -3.86 10.20
CA ARG A 165 -11.11 -2.58 9.98
C ARG A 165 -12.61 -2.74 10.16
N THR A 166 -13.20 -3.80 9.59
CA THR A 166 -14.64 -4.07 9.72
C THR A 166 -15.01 -4.52 11.13
N ALA A 167 -14.15 -5.23 11.86
CA ALA A 167 -14.41 -5.65 13.24
C ALA A 167 -14.40 -4.49 14.24
N ALA A 168 -13.66 -3.42 13.96
CA ALA A 168 -13.66 -2.21 14.78
C ALA A 168 -14.97 -1.39 14.65
N LEU A 169 -15.69 -1.56 13.55
CA LEU A 169 -16.98 -0.92 13.30
C LEU A 169 -18.13 -1.86 13.69
N SER A 170 -19.13 -1.34 14.40
CA SER A 170 -20.36 -2.10 14.70
C SER A 170 -20.93 -2.71 13.42
N LYS A 171 -21.32 -3.99 13.42
CA LYS A 171 -21.86 -4.71 12.26
C LYS A 171 -22.84 -3.83 11.46
N SER A 172 -22.41 -3.40 10.29
CA SER A 172 -23.24 -2.67 9.33
C SER A 172 -24.02 -3.67 8.49
N TYR A 173 -25.31 -3.42 8.28
CA TYR A 173 -26.17 -4.25 7.45
C TYR A 173 -26.15 -3.79 6.00
N GLU A 174 -26.44 -4.72 5.10
CA GLU A 174 -26.62 -4.39 3.70
C GLU A 174 -27.87 -3.52 3.54
N VAL A 175 -27.71 -2.39 2.87
CA VAL A 175 -28.80 -1.46 2.56
C VAL A 175 -29.23 -1.73 1.11
N CYS A 176 -30.52 -1.94 0.90
CA CYS A 176 -31.11 -1.88 -0.42
C CYS A 176 -31.56 -0.44 -0.64
N PHE A 177 -30.97 0.26 -1.61
CA PHE A 177 -31.21 1.67 -1.86
C PHE A 177 -31.26 1.97 -3.35
N ASP A 178 -31.96 3.06 -3.66
CA ASP A 178 -31.96 3.71 -4.96
C ASP A 178 -31.51 5.18 -4.80
N GLU A 179 -31.43 5.92 -5.90
CA GLU A 179 -31.01 7.33 -5.90
C GLU A 179 -31.92 8.24 -5.05
N THR A 180 -33.20 7.90 -4.88
CA THR A 180 -34.18 8.75 -4.19
C THR A 180 -34.20 8.54 -2.67
N MET A 181 -33.63 7.44 -2.19
CA MET A 181 -33.61 7.10 -0.77
C MET A 181 -32.65 8.02 0.01
N ILE A 182 -33.10 8.48 1.18
CA ILE A 182 -32.25 9.17 2.17
C ILE A 182 -31.32 8.17 2.85
N VAL A 183 -30.06 8.54 3.06
CA VAL A 183 -29.09 7.60 3.65
C VAL A 183 -29.52 7.19 5.06
N PRO A 184 -29.78 5.90 5.32
CA PRO A 184 -30.36 5.46 6.59
C PRO A 184 -29.34 5.36 7.73
N ILE A 185 -28.04 5.40 7.42
CA ILE A 185 -26.94 5.19 8.37
C ILE A 185 -25.79 6.16 8.06
N SER A 186 -24.92 6.39 9.04
CA SER A 186 -23.72 7.22 8.84
C SER A 186 -22.82 6.68 7.71
N GLN A 187 -22.17 7.58 6.98
CA GLN A 187 -21.19 7.27 5.91
C GLN A 187 -20.18 6.20 6.32
N GLU A 188 -19.55 6.32 7.49
CA GLU A 188 -18.56 5.33 7.98
C GLU A 188 -19.15 3.91 8.08
N LYS A 189 -20.33 3.78 8.70
CA LYS A 189 -21.04 2.50 8.78
C LYS A 189 -21.43 1.99 7.39
N PHE A 190 -21.89 2.88 6.51
CA PHE A 190 -22.28 2.48 5.15
C PHE A 190 -21.08 1.93 4.36
N LEU A 191 -19.98 2.69 4.31
CA LEU A 191 -18.76 2.33 3.57
C LEU A 191 -17.98 1.18 4.19
N SER A 192 -18.19 0.87 5.47
CA SER A 192 -17.63 -0.33 6.13
C SER A 192 -18.19 -1.65 5.58
N ASN A 193 -19.39 -1.61 5.00
CA ASN A 193 -20.03 -2.79 4.41
C ASN A 193 -19.66 -2.90 2.93
N ARG A 194 -19.03 -4.03 2.56
CA ARG A 194 -18.53 -4.28 1.20
C ARG A 194 -19.65 -4.28 0.14
N CYS A 195 -20.82 -4.85 0.43
CA CYS A 195 -21.95 -4.87 -0.51
C CYS A 195 -22.44 -3.44 -0.79
N ASN A 196 -22.62 -2.65 0.27
CA ASN A 196 -23.02 -1.25 0.17
C ASN A 196 -22.00 -0.43 -0.63
N LYS A 197 -20.71 -0.56 -0.29
CA LYS A 197 -19.61 0.12 -0.97
C LYS A 197 -19.56 -0.25 -2.46
N THR A 198 -19.71 -1.53 -2.80
CA THR A 198 -19.70 -2.00 -4.19
C THR A 198 -20.87 -1.43 -4.99
N LYS A 199 -22.09 -1.48 -4.45
CA LYS A 199 -23.28 -0.91 -5.10
C LYS A 199 -23.15 0.60 -5.28
N PHE A 200 -22.66 1.30 -4.27
CA PHE A 200 -22.47 2.74 -4.32
C PHE A 200 -21.41 3.15 -5.35
N ILE A 201 -20.26 2.45 -5.39
CA ILE A 201 -19.22 2.67 -6.41
C ILE A 201 -19.81 2.46 -7.81
N TYR A 202 -20.62 1.42 -8.00
CA TYR A 202 -21.28 1.19 -9.29
C TYR A 202 -22.15 2.38 -9.72
N MET A 203 -23.02 2.88 -8.83
CA MET A 203 -23.86 4.05 -9.11
C MET A 203 -23.02 5.31 -9.38
N LEU A 204 -21.95 5.51 -8.61
CA LEU A 204 -21.05 6.63 -8.78
C LEU A 204 -20.29 6.56 -10.12
N VAL A 205 -19.78 5.39 -10.49
CA VAL A 205 -19.12 5.17 -11.78
C VAL A 205 -20.07 5.48 -12.94
N GLU A 206 -21.32 5.02 -12.88
CA GLU A 206 -22.31 5.32 -13.91
C GLU A 206 -22.59 6.83 -13.99
N LYS A 207 -22.76 7.49 -12.84
CA LYS A 207 -22.97 8.94 -12.78
C LYS A 207 -21.77 9.72 -13.34
N LEU A 208 -20.54 9.34 -13.00
CA LEU A 208 -19.31 9.97 -13.51
C LEU A 208 -19.17 9.81 -15.03
N LYS A 209 -19.54 8.66 -15.59
CA LYS A 209 -19.55 8.46 -17.05
C LYS A 209 -20.52 9.39 -17.78
N THR A 210 -21.66 9.74 -17.16
CA THR A 210 -22.65 10.65 -17.78
C THR A 210 -22.12 12.07 -18.02
N ILE A 211 -21.06 12.45 -17.30
CA ILE A 211 -20.39 13.75 -17.40
C ILE A 211 -18.96 13.63 -17.95
N ASP A 212 -18.65 12.50 -18.62
CA ASP A 212 -17.38 12.22 -19.28
C ASP A 212 -16.15 12.20 -18.35
N ILE A 213 -16.35 11.91 -17.05
CA ILE A 213 -15.23 11.63 -16.15
C ILE A 213 -14.81 10.17 -16.33
N THR A 214 -13.53 9.98 -16.65
CA THR A 214 -12.97 8.64 -16.85
C THR A 214 -12.87 7.92 -15.52
N THR A 215 -13.34 6.66 -15.49
CA THR A 215 -13.26 5.80 -14.31
C THR A 215 -12.55 4.50 -14.67
N LYS A 216 -11.70 4.04 -13.75
CA LYS A 216 -11.05 2.71 -13.82
C LYS A 216 -11.36 1.95 -12.54
N GLN A 217 -11.40 0.63 -12.62
CA GLN A 217 -11.59 -0.21 -11.45
C GLN A 217 -10.56 -1.33 -11.44
N ALA A 218 -9.87 -1.48 -10.30
CA ALA A 218 -8.93 -2.57 -10.08
C ALA A 218 -9.66 -3.90 -9.85
N ARG A 219 -8.90 -5.00 -9.86
CA ARG A 219 -9.43 -6.33 -9.51
C ARG A 219 -9.63 -6.47 -7.99
N ASP A 220 -8.64 -6.00 -7.24
CA ASP A 220 -8.59 -5.98 -5.79
C ASP A 220 -8.17 -4.57 -5.32
N ASP A 221 -6.86 -4.31 -5.25
CA ASP A 221 -6.31 -3.06 -4.73
C ASP A 221 -6.02 -2.05 -5.84
N ALA A 222 -6.44 -0.79 -5.68
CA ALA A 222 -6.25 0.24 -6.69
C ALA A 222 -4.82 0.80 -6.77
N ASP A 223 -4.00 0.66 -5.73
CA ASP A 223 -2.70 1.31 -5.58
C ASP A 223 -1.81 1.17 -6.84
N VAL A 224 -1.65 -0.06 -7.33
CA VAL A 224 -0.83 -0.33 -8.53
C VAL A 224 -1.46 0.27 -9.79
N LEU A 225 -2.79 0.18 -9.93
CA LEU A 225 -3.50 0.68 -11.11
C LEU A 225 -3.48 2.22 -11.17
N ILE A 226 -3.49 2.89 -10.02
CA ILE A 226 -3.31 4.34 -9.91
C ILE A 226 -1.94 4.73 -10.48
N ILE A 227 -0.86 4.08 -10.00
CA ILE A 227 0.50 4.38 -10.46
C ILE A 227 0.68 4.06 -11.95
N GLU A 228 0.20 2.90 -12.41
CA GLU A 228 0.29 2.53 -13.82
C GLU A 228 -0.50 3.49 -14.72
N THR A 229 -1.63 4.02 -14.23
CA THR A 229 -2.40 5.04 -14.95
C THR A 229 -1.64 6.36 -15.03
N ALA A 230 -1.02 6.80 -13.94
CA ALA A 230 -0.22 8.03 -13.93
C ALA A 230 0.99 7.93 -14.87
N ILE A 231 1.71 6.80 -14.84
CA ILE A 231 2.85 6.53 -15.73
C ILE A 231 2.40 6.58 -17.19
N ALA A 232 1.34 5.85 -17.56
CA ALA A 232 0.84 5.81 -18.93
C ALA A 232 0.41 7.20 -19.44
N LEU A 233 -0.17 8.04 -18.59
CA LEU A 233 -0.56 9.40 -18.96
C LEU A 233 0.66 10.33 -19.10
N SER A 234 1.68 10.15 -18.26
CA SER A 234 2.91 10.94 -18.32
C SER A 234 3.74 10.70 -19.58
N GLU A 235 3.62 9.52 -20.21
CA GLU A 235 4.29 9.20 -21.49
C GLU A 235 3.81 10.10 -22.64
N HIS A 236 2.63 10.71 -22.51
CA HIS A 236 2.04 11.60 -23.52
C HIS A 236 2.40 13.08 -23.32
N GLN A 237 3.49 13.40 -22.61
CA GLN A 237 3.93 14.78 -22.28
C GLN A 237 2.91 15.60 -21.45
N LYS A 238 1.97 14.92 -20.78
CA LYS A 238 1.10 15.52 -19.78
C LYS A 238 1.70 15.36 -18.39
N THR A 239 1.47 16.34 -17.54
CA THR A 239 1.81 16.25 -16.12
C THR A 239 0.75 15.40 -15.41
N ALA A 240 1.17 14.33 -14.73
CA ALA A 240 0.26 13.46 -14.00
C ALA A 240 0.30 13.78 -12.50
N VAL A 241 -0.85 14.09 -11.90
CA VAL A 241 -0.96 14.38 -10.47
C VAL A 241 -1.81 13.32 -9.82
N ILE A 242 -1.22 12.56 -8.90
CA ILE A 242 -1.88 11.52 -8.14
C ILE A 242 -2.44 12.12 -6.86
N ILE A 243 -3.71 11.86 -6.57
CA ILE A 243 -4.39 12.35 -5.38
C ILE A 243 -4.77 11.16 -4.50
N GLY A 244 -4.09 11.01 -3.37
CA GLY A 244 -4.36 9.97 -2.38
C GLY A 244 -3.61 10.21 -1.08
N GLU A 245 -4.06 9.58 0.01
CA GLU A 245 -3.44 9.72 1.34
C GLU A 245 -2.55 8.53 1.73
N ASP A 246 -2.55 7.44 0.95
CA ASP A 246 -1.78 6.25 1.28
C ASP A 246 -0.32 6.40 0.81
N ILE A 247 0.62 6.28 1.74
CA ILE A 247 2.06 6.28 1.48
C ILE A 247 2.48 5.10 0.59
N ASP A 248 1.69 4.03 0.56
CA ASP A 248 1.94 2.90 -0.32
C ASP A 248 1.95 3.36 -1.80
N LEU A 249 1.18 4.39 -2.17
CA LEU A 249 1.23 5.02 -3.50
C LEU A 249 2.62 5.58 -3.82
N LEU A 250 3.23 6.30 -2.87
CA LEU A 250 4.57 6.86 -3.05
C LEU A 250 5.62 5.78 -3.20
N VAL A 251 5.56 4.75 -2.34
CA VAL A 251 6.52 3.64 -2.37
C VAL A 251 6.43 2.88 -3.69
N ILE A 252 5.21 2.65 -4.18
CA ILE A 252 5.00 1.99 -5.48
C ILE A 252 5.45 2.88 -6.62
N LEU A 253 5.17 4.20 -6.58
CA LEU A 253 5.62 5.15 -7.58
C LEU A 253 7.15 5.13 -7.71
N ILE A 254 7.88 5.30 -6.60
CA ILE A 254 9.35 5.24 -6.59
C ILE A 254 9.86 3.91 -7.14
N GLY A 255 9.21 2.80 -6.80
CA GLY A 255 9.61 1.47 -7.28
C GLY A 255 9.30 1.20 -8.75
N ARG A 256 8.37 1.94 -9.37
CA ARG A 256 7.89 1.71 -10.74
C ARG A 256 8.40 2.73 -11.75
N THR A 257 8.77 3.94 -11.32
CA THR A 257 9.30 4.98 -12.22
C THR A 257 10.73 4.61 -12.66
N GLN A 258 10.92 4.41 -13.97
CA GLN A 258 12.21 3.96 -14.54
C GLN A 258 13.09 5.10 -15.09
N SER A 259 12.52 6.30 -15.31
CA SER A 259 13.20 7.42 -15.97
C SER A 259 12.94 8.74 -15.24
N HIS A 260 13.94 9.62 -15.23
CA HIS A 260 13.84 10.98 -14.67
C HIS A 260 13.05 11.95 -15.57
N GLN A 261 12.48 11.47 -16.68
CA GLN A 261 11.77 12.28 -17.67
C GLN A 261 10.24 12.33 -17.47
N GLN A 262 9.70 11.60 -16.50
CA GLN A 262 8.25 11.58 -16.22
C GLN A 262 7.93 12.58 -15.12
N GLU A 263 7.05 13.55 -15.40
CA GLU A 263 6.52 14.49 -14.41
C GLU A 263 5.29 13.89 -13.73
N ILE A 264 5.52 13.23 -12.59
CA ILE A 264 4.48 12.63 -11.76
C ILE A 264 4.57 13.20 -10.35
N PHE A 265 3.46 13.75 -9.86
CA PHE A 265 3.32 14.30 -8.52
C PHE A 265 2.36 13.46 -7.68
N LEU A 266 2.59 13.41 -6.35
CA LEU A 266 1.74 12.75 -5.35
C LEU A 266 1.64 13.65 -4.12
#